data_AF-A0A7C0UQF6-F1
#
_entry.id   AF-A0A7C0UQF6-F1
#
_cell.length_a   1.000
_cell.length_b   1.000
_cell.length_c   1.000
_cell.angle_alpha   90.00
_cell.angle_beta   90.00
_cell.angle_gamma   90.00
#
_symmetry.space_group_name_H-M   'P 1'
#
loop_
_entity.id
_entity.type
_entity.pdbx_description
1 polymer ?
#
loop_
_entity_poly.entity_id
_entity_poly.type
_entity_poly.pdbx_seq_one_letter_code
_entity_poly.pdbx_strand_id
1 'polypeptide(L)'
;MLGGVFICFNDITLRQHVIKEIEVQYFQPPFWEEKRYLQRSVELTLEALKELNIKDGDPVIFRVCSGYINNAIAKLLSALGFFVERVKITGETQELVEGAYINFVKKLTGLKNLPERRFFPLLNWVRKNLKEREQFVKTGWKSWRKWRRFNSKNTRCCATCYWLITSGPHVGCGYGGKYHGWMKRELIYIPTSCPNWRPKEKS
;
A
#
# COMPACT_ATOMS: atom_id res chain seq x y z
N MET A 1 1.96 2.95 0.24
CA MET A 1 2.55 4.28 0.52
C MET A 1 3.48 4.64 -0.62
N LEU A 2 4.54 3.86 -0.85
CA LEU A 2 5.48 4.06 -1.95
C LEU A 2 4.94 3.48 -3.27
N GLY A 3 5.24 4.11 -4.40
CA GLY A 3 4.91 3.64 -5.75
C GLY A 3 3.45 3.76 -6.16
N GLY A 4 3.13 3.23 -7.34
CA GLY A 4 1.79 3.11 -7.89
C GLY A 4 0.95 1.96 -7.30
N VAL A 5 -0.14 1.61 -7.98
CA VAL A 5 -0.90 0.37 -7.74
C VAL A 5 -0.67 -0.58 -8.90
N PHE A 6 -0.29 -1.81 -8.59
CA PHE A 6 -0.15 -2.87 -9.58
C PHE A 6 -1.46 -3.64 -9.70
N ILE A 7 -1.86 -3.94 -10.93
CA ILE A 7 -3.04 -4.73 -11.28
C ILE A 7 -2.55 -5.91 -12.12
N CYS A 8 -2.95 -7.12 -11.73
CA CYS A 8 -2.63 -8.34 -12.47
C CYS A 8 -3.90 -8.86 -13.15
N PHE A 9 -3.80 -9.07 -14.46
CA PHE A 9 -4.77 -9.79 -15.28
C PHE A 9 -4.16 -11.16 -15.55
N ASN A 10 -4.71 -12.20 -14.92
CA ASN A 10 -4.16 -13.55 -14.99
C ASN A 10 -5.17 -14.48 -15.67
N ASP A 11 -4.80 -14.98 -16.84
CA ASP A 11 -5.54 -16.02 -17.55
C ASP A 11 -5.01 -17.38 -17.08
N ILE A 12 -5.76 -17.98 -16.17
CA ILE A 12 -5.41 -19.27 -15.57
C ILE A 12 -5.53 -20.44 -16.56
N THR A 13 -6.32 -20.28 -17.62
CA THR A 13 -6.57 -21.32 -18.63
C THR A 13 -5.38 -21.39 -19.57
N LEU A 14 -4.94 -20.23 -20.08
CA LEU A 14 -3.82 -20.13 -21.01
C LEU A 14 -2.47 -19.91 -20.33
N ARG A 15 -2.42 -19.85 -19.00
CA ARG A 15 -1.20 -19.66 -18.18
C ARG A 15 -0.40 -18.41 -18.60
N GLN A 16 -1.11 -17.35 -18.94
CA GLN A 16 -0.54 -16.06 -19.32
C GLN A 16 -1.04 -14.97 -18.39
N HIS A 17 -0.22 -13.94 -18.17
CA HIS A 17 -0.60 -12.82 -17.34
C HIS A 17 -0.02 -11.51 -17.85
N VAL A 18 -0.75 -10.43 -17.57
CA VAL A 18 -0.33 -9.05 -17.82
C VAL A 18 -0.39 -8.30 -16.50
N ILE A 19 0.67 -7.56 -16.18
CA ILE A 19 0.74 -6.69 -15.00
C ILE A 19 0.83 -5.24 -15.47
N LYS A 20 -0.08 -4.41 -14.96
CA LYS A 20 -0.15 -2.98 -15.23
C LYS A 20 0.09 -2.19 -13.95
N GLU A 21 0.75 -1.04 -14.05
CA GLU A 21 0.91 -0.09 -12.94
C GLU A 21 0.05 1.15 -13.20
N ILE A 22 -0.82 1.50 -12.24
CA ILE A 22 -1.33 2.86 -12.11
C ILE A 22 -0.23 3.66 -11.43
N GLU A 23 0.34 4.61 -12.15
CA GLU A 23 1.50 5.39 -11.75
C GLU A 23 1.23 6.21 -10.47
N VAL A 24 2.27 6.45 -9.67
CA VAL A 24 2.12 7.12 -8.36
C VAL A 24 1.47 8.50 -8.45
N GLN A 25 1.67 9.22 -9.56
CA GLN A 25 1.08 10.53 -9.82
C GLN A 25 -0.45 10.54 -9.75
N TYR A 26 -1.12 9.44 -10.11
CA TYR A 26 -2.59 9.33 -10.00
C TYR A 26 -3.08 9.23 -8.54
N PHE A 27 -2.16 9.03 -7.60
CA PHE A 27 -2.40 9.02 -6.16
C PHE A 27 -1.85 10.27 -5.45
N GLN A 28 -1.53 11.31 -6.22
CA GLN A 28 -1.05 12.60 -5.75
C GLN A 28 -1.99 13.71 -6.27
N PRO A 29 -2.07 14.86 -5.59
CA PRO A 29 -2.81 16.00 -6.12
C PRO A 29 -2.24 16.52 -7.44
N PRO A 30 -3.07 17.00 -8.38
CA PRO A 30 -4.54 17.12 -8.30
C PRO A 30 -5.30 15.83 -8.73
N PHE A 31 -4.61 14.85 -9.31
CA PHE A 31 -5.24 13.67 -9.92
C PHE A 31 -5.97 12.80 -8.90
N TRP A 32 -5.50 12.79 -7.65
CA TRP A 32 -6.13 12.05 -6.57
C TRP A 32 -7.52 12.60 -6.22
N GLU A 33 -7.67 13.93 -6.11
CA GLU A 33 -8.94 14.59 -5.80
C GLU A 33 -9.99 14.29 -6.87
N GLU A 34 -9.56 14.31 -8.13
CA GLU A 34 -10.38 13.98 -9.30
C GLU A 34 -10.60 12.47 -9.48
N LYS A 35 -9.99 11.64 -8.63
CA LYS A 35 -10.03 10.17 -8.70
C LYS A 35 -9.60 9.61 -10.06
N ARG A 36 -8.68 10.27 -10.76
CA ARG A 36 -8.21 9.84 -12.09
C ARG A 36 -7.62 8.43 -12.12
N TYR A 37 -7.17 7.91 -10.97
CA TYR A 37 -6.74 6.50 -10.86
C TYR A 37 -7.83 5.49 -11.22
N LEU A 38 -9.12 5.84 -11.11
CA LEU A 38 -10.24 4.98 -11.55
C LEU A 38 -10.39 4.96 -13.07
N GLN A 39 -10.18 6.11 -13.72
CA GLN A 39 -10.15 6.17 -15.19
C GLN A 39 -8.91 5.46 -15.73
N ARG A 40 -7.75 5.70 -15.11
CA ARG A 40 -6.50 5.03 -15.47
C ARG A 40 -6.61 3.50 -15.31
N SER A 41 -7.32 3.00 -14.30
CA SER A 41 -7.53 1.55 -14.16
C SER A 41 -8.35 0.97 -15.31
N VAL A 42 -9.34 1.71 -15.82
CA VAL A 42 -10.14 1.33 -16.99
C VAL A 42 -9.29 1.30 -18.26
N GLU A 43 -8.49 2.33 -18.51
CA GLU A 43 -7.56 2.38 -19.65
C GLU A 43 -6.61 1.18 -19.66
N LEU A 44 -5.97 0.92 -18.52
CA LEU A 44 -5.03 -0.20 -18.36
C LEU A 44 -5.74 -1.57 -18.49
N THR A 45 -7.01 -1.67 -18.11
CA THR A 45 -7.81 -2.88 -18.37
C THR A 45 -7.99 -3.09 -19.87
N LEU A 46 -8.37 -2.06 -20.63
CA LEU A 46 -8.53 -2.18 -22.09
C LEU A 46 -7.22 -2.56 -22.78
N GLU A 47 -6.09 -2.01 -22.34
CA GLU A 47 -4.76 -2.42 -22.81
C GLU A 47 -4.48 -3.90 -22.49
N ALA A 48 -4.76 -4.34 -21.26
CA ALA A 48 -4.52 -5.72 -20.84
C ALA A 48 -5.40 -6.72 -21.60
N LEU A 49 -6.66 -6.39 -21.87
CA LEU A 49 -7.55 -7.23 -22.69
C LEU A 49 -6.97 -7.41 -24.11
N LYS A 50 -6.45 -6.34 -24.70
CA LYS A 50 -5.79 -6.39 -26.02
C LYS A 50 -4.53 -7.26 -26.00
N GLU A 51 -3.68 -7.10 -24.98
CA GLU A 51 -2.46 -7.91 -24.83
C GLU A 51 -2.76 -9.40 -24.60
N LEU A 52 -3.86 -9.72 -23.91
CA LEU A 52 -4.34 -11.09 -23.71
C LEU A 52 -5.18 -11.61 -24.89
N ASN A 53 -5.39 -10.80 -25.93
CA ASN A 53 -6.22 -11.10 -27.09
C ASN A 53 -7.66 -11.53 -26.72
N ILE A 54 -8.23 -10.90 -25.68
CA ILE A 54 -9.61 -11.10 -25.25
C ILE A 54 -10.49 -10.08 -25.98
N LYS A 55 -11.55 -10.55 -26.63
CA LYS A 55 -12.49 -9.73 -27.38
C LYS A 55 -13.82 -9.62 -26.66
N ASP A 56 -14.52 -8.52 -26.91
CA ASP A 56 -15.86 -8.29 -26.39
C ASP A 56 -16.79 -9.45 -26.78
N GLY A 57 -17.54 -9.96 -25.80
CA GLY A 57 -18.45 -11.10 -25.99
C GLY A 57 -17.79 -12.48 -25.96
N ASP A 58 -16.47 -12.60 -25.78
CA ASP A 58 -15.85 -13.90 -25.52
C ASP A 58 -16.49 -14.52 -24.25
N PRO A 59 -16.69 -15.86 -24.20
CA PRO A 59 -17.32 -16.54 -23.07
C PRO A 59 -16.35 -16.68 -21.87
N VAL A 60 -15.76 -15.56 -21.46
CA VAL A 60 -14.78 -15.43 -20.37
C VAL A 60 -15.49 -14.96 -19.11
N ILE A 61 -15.20 -15.64 -18.00
CA ILE A 61 -15.65 -15.23 -16.66
C ILE A 61 -14.51 -14.50 -15.97
N PHE A 62 -14.70 -13.21 -15.68
CA PHE A 62 -13.74 -12.40 -14.94
C PHE A 62 -13.99 -12.48 -13.44
N ARG A 63 -13.04 -13.06 -12.71
CA ARG A 63 -13.05 -13.08 -11.24
C ARG A 63 -12.27 -11.88 -10.72
N VAL A 64 -12.96 -10.90 -10.14
CA VAL A 64 -12.40 -9.60 -9.77
C VAL A 64 -12.36 -9.42 -8.26
N CYS A 65 -11.18 -9.07 -7.73
CA CYS A 65 -10.99 -8.80 -6.30
C CYS A 65 -11.83 -7.62 -5.80
N SER A 66 -12.30 -7.69 -4.55
CA SER A 66 -13.16 -6.70 -3.88
C SER A 66 -12.55 -5.30 -3.66
N GLY A 67 -11.28 -5.08 -4.00
CA GLY A 67 -10.60 -3.79 -3.85
C GLY A 67 -11.29 -2.63 -4.58
N TYR A 68 -11.23 -1.42 -4.01
CA TYR A 68 -11.96 -0.25 -4.50
C TYR A 68 -11.61 0.14 -5.95
N ILE A 69 -10.33 0.09 -6.33
CA ILE A 69 -9.86 0.39 -7.70
C ILE A 69 -10.48 -0.58 -8.71
N ASN A 70 -10.69 -1.82 -8.30
CA ASN A 70 -11.25 -2.87 -9.15
C ASN A 70 -12.76 -2.73 -9.32
N ASN A 71 -13.43 -1.79 -8.65
CA ASN A 71 -14.85 -1.51 -8.89
C ASN A 71 -15.05 -0.90 -10.28
N ALA A 72 -14.15 0.00 -10.70
CA ALA A 72 -14.21 0.60 -12.04
C ALA A 72 -13.96 -0.48 -13.12
N ILE A 73 -13.01 -1.39 -12.87
CA ILE A 73 -12.69 -2.52 -13.74
C ILE A 73 -13.89 -3.47 -13.88
N ALA A 74 -14.52 -3.87 -12.77
CA ALA A 74 -15.68 -4.75 -12.81
C ALA A 74 -16.86 -4.13 -13.59
N LYS A 75 -17.10 -2.83 -13.43
CA LYS A 75 -18.14 -2.11 -14.18
C LYS A 75 -17.84 -2.08 -15.67
N LEU A 76 -16.58 -1.79 -16.05
CA LEU A 76 -16.14 -1.82 -17.44
C LEU A 76 -16.37 -3.20 -18.07
N LEU A 77 -15.86 -4.26 -17.43
CA LEU A 77 -15.97 -5.62 -17.96
C LEU A 77 -17.44 -6.05 -18.14
N SER A 78 -18.30 -5.68 -17.19
CA SER A 78 -19.75 -5.94 -17.32
C SER A 78 -20.36 -5.17 -18.50
N ALA A 79 -19.94 -3.92 -18.73
CA ALA A 79 -20.41 -3.10 -19.84
C ALA A 79 -19.93 -3.62 -21.21
N LEU A 80 -18.80 -4.32 -21.26
CA LEU A 80 -18.30 -5.03 -22.44
C LEU A 80 -18.99 -6.39 -22.66
N GLY A 81 -19.96 -6.76 -21.81
CA GLY A 81 -20.75 -7.98 -21.95
C GLY A 81 -20.14 -9.22 -21.29
N PHE A 82 -19.06 -9.10 -20.53
CA PHE A 82 -18.46 -10.23 -19.82
C PHE A 82 -19.19 -10.58 -18.53
N PHE A 83 -19.13 -11.86 -18.14
CA PHE A 83 -19.56 -12.30 -16.82
C PHE A 83 -18.52 -11.90 -15.77
N VAL A 84 -18.95 -11.16 -14.74
CA VAL A 84 -18.07 -10.67 -13.68
C VAL A 84 -18.47 -11.22 -12.32
N GLU A 85 -17.54 -11.92 -11.66
CA GLU A 85 -17.71 -12.44 -10.31
C GLU A 85 -16.82 -11.66 -9.32
N ARG A 86 -17.37 -11.21 -8.19
CA ARG A 86 -16.59 -10.57 -7.13
C ARG A 86 -16.09 -11.61 -6.15
N VAL A 87 -14.77 -11.79 -6.07
CA VAL A 87 -14.17 -12.84 -5.25
C VAL A 87 -13.03 -12.33 -4.38
N LYS A 88 -12.64 -13.10 -3.37
CA LYS A 88 -11.33 -12.94 -2.74
C LYS A 88 -10.31 -13.68 -3.59
N ILE A 89 -9.35 -12.95 -4.17
CA ILE A 89 -8.24 -13.55 -4.92
C ILE A 89 -7.11 -13.89 -3.95
N THR A 90 -6.61 -15.12 -4.02
CA THR A 90 -5.48 -15.65 -3.25
C THR A 90 -4.61 -16.53 -4.14
N GLY A 91 -3.40 -16.89 -3.70
CA GLY A 91 -2.49 -17.77 -4.45
C GLY A 91 -1.78 -17.05 -5.60
N GLU A 92 -1.60 -17.72 -6.73
CA GLU A 92 -0.75 -17.29 -7.85
C GLU A 92 -0.94 -15.83 -8.28
N THR A 93 -2.18 -15.39 -8.55
CA THR A 93 -2.45 -14.00 -8.95
C THR A 93 -2.03 -12.99 -7.89
N GLN A 94 -2.19 -13.33 -6.60
CA GLN A 94 -1.74 -12.48 -5.50
C GLN A 94 -0.21 -12.46 -5.42
N GLU A 95 0.45 -13.60 -5.59
CA GLU A 95 1.92 -13.71 -5.58
C GLU A 95 2.55 -12.92 -6.74
N LEU A 96 1.96 -12.98 -7.94
CA LEU A 96 2.39 -12.21 -9.11
C LEU A 96 2.33 -10.70 -8.86
N VAL A 97 1.20 -10.19 -8.38
CA VAL A 97 1.03 -8.75 -8.14
C VAL A 97 1.89 -8.25 -6.97
N GLU A 98 2.03 -9.05 -5.91
CA GLU A 98 2.90 -8.71 -4.77
C GLU A 98 4.38 -8.76 -5.17
N GLY A 99 4.78 -9.75 -5.98
CA GLY A 99 6.12 -9.88 -6.53
C GLY A 99 6.49 -8.69 -7.41
N ALA A 100 5.58 -8.27 -8.30
CA ALA A 100 5.77 -7.08 -9.13
C ALA A 100 5.98 -5.82 -8.27
N TYR A 101 5.15 -5.61 -7.26
CA TYR A 101 5.31 -4.48 -6.34
C TYR A 101 6.62 -4.55 -5.54
N ILE A 102 7.00 -5.73 -5.04
CA ILE A 102 8.27 -5.93 -4.31
C ILE A 102 9.45 -5.60 -5.23
N ASN A 103 9.44 -6.09 -6.46
CA ASN A 103 10.49 -5.83 -7.44
C ASN A 103 10.60 -4.34 -7.78
N PHE A 104 9.47 -3.66 -7.98
CA PHE A 104 9.42 -2.20 -8.14
C PHE A 104 10.09 -1.49 -6.95
N VAL A 105 9.70 -1.84 -5.72
CA VAL A 105 10.25 -1.20 -4.52
C VAL A 105 11.75 -1.47 -4.37
N LYS A 106 12.22 -2.69 -4.64
CA LYS A 106 13.65 -3.02 -4.60
C LYS A 106 14.45 -2.17 -5.60
N LYS A 107 13.96 -2.05 -6.83
CA LYS A 107 14.57 -1.20 -7.87
C LYS A 107 14.60 0.27 -7.46
N LEU A 108 13.49 0.78 -6.95
CA LEU A 108 13.36 2.19 -6.55
C LEU A 108 14.22 2.54 -5.33
N THR A 109 14.30 1.65 -4.34
CA THR A 109 14.90 1.97 -3.04
C THR A 109 16.33 1.49 -2.88
N GLY A 110 16.77 0.52 -3.69
CA GLY A 110 18.02 -0.22 -3.51
C GLY A 110 18.01 -1.19 -2.32
N LEU A 111 16.88 -1.35 -1.62
CA LEU A 111 16.77 -2.25 -0.47
C LEU A 111 16.72 -3.70 -0.96
N LYS A 112 17.75 -4.51 -0.64
CA LYS A 112 17.80 -5.93 -1.04
C LYS A 112 16.76 -6.79 -0.31
N ASN A 113 16.55 -6.52 0.98
CA ASN A 113 15.65 -7.26 1.86
C ASN A 113 14.49 -6.36 2.32
N LEU A 114 13.27 -6.71 1.92
CA LEU A 114 12.06 -6.07 2.39
C LEU A 114 11.32 -7.06 3.31
N PRO A 115 11.15 -6.76 4.61
CA PRO A 115 10.44 -7.66 5.52
C PRO A 115 8.96 -7.76 5.13
N GLU A 116 8.19 -8.71 5.65
CA GLU A 116 6.74 -8.79 5.38
C GLU A 116 6.01 -7.50 5.78
N ARG A 117 6.37 -6.95 6.96
CA ARG A 117 5.90 -5.64 7.46
C ARG A 117 6.71 -4.49 6.86
N ARG A 118 6.46 -4.17 5.59
CA ARG A 118 7.24 -3.18 4.78
C ARG A 118 7.00 -1.72 5.12
N PHE A 119 5.93 -1.38 5.84
CA PHE A 119 5.48 0.01 5.98
C PHE A 119 6.54 0.94 6.58
N PHE A 120 7.10 0.58 7.74
CA PHE A 120 8.07 1.42 8.45
C PHE A 120 9.44 1.49 7.76
N PRO A 121 10.01 0.38 7.26
CA PRO A 121 11.23 0.45 6.45
C PRO A 121 11.11 1.42 5.27
N LEU A 122 9.98 1.37 4.52
CA LEU A 122 9.76 2.27 3.39
C LEU A 122 9.51 3.70 3.82
N LEU A 123 8.76 3.93 4.89
CA LEU A 123 8.56 5.27 5.45
C LEU A 123 9.90 5.88 5.91
N ASN A 124 10.76 5.10 6.55
CA ASN A 124 12.10 5.53 6.97
C ASN A 124 12.99 5.82 5.77
N TRP A 125 12.90 5.02 4.70
CA TRP A 125 13.59 5.31 3.44
C TRP A 125 13.14 6.66 2.87
N VAL A 126 11.84 6.95 2.81
CA VAL A 126 11.36 8.27 2.34
C VAL A 126 11.90 9.39 3.23
N ARG A 127 11.84 9.24 4.55
CA ARG A 127 12.25 10.28 5.52
C ARG A 127 13.73 10.65 5.44
N LYS A 128 14.61 9.71 5.09
CA LYS A 128 16.05 9.98 4.94
C LYS A 128 16.32 11.10 3.94
N ASN A 129 15.47 11.25 2.93
CA ASN A 129 15.52 12.38 2.00
C ASN A 129 14.10 12.73 1.54
N LEU A 130 13.33 13.35 2.45
CA LEU A 130 11.91 13.62 2.21
C LEU A 130 11.70 14.49 0.97
N LYS A 131 12.56 15.49 0.76
CA LYS A 131 12.44 16.45 -0.34
C LYS A 131 12.46 15.75 -1.70
N GLU A 132 13.38 14.80 -1.90
CA GLU A 132 13.50 14.09 -3.17
C GLU A 132 12.64 12.83 -3.25
N ARG A 133 12.30 12.21 -2.11
CA ARG A 133 11.62 10.90 -2.11
C ARG A 133 10.11 10.99 -1.96
N GLU A 134 9.57 12.14 -1.55
CA GLU A 134 8.12 12.36 -1.42
C GLU A 134 7.39 12.20 -2.77
N GLN A 135 8.06 12.48 -3.90
CA GLN A 135 7.52 12.27 -5.25
C GLN A 135 7.15 10.81 -5.55
N PHE A 136 7.71 9.83 -4.83
CA PHE A 136 7.37 8.42 -5.00
C PHE A 136 6.26 7.95 -4.05
N VAL A 137 5.64 8.86 -3.29
CA VAL A 137 4.63 8.52 -2.29
C VAL A 137 3.24 8.89 -2.78
N LYS A 138 2.25 8.05 -2.46
CA LYS A 138 0.82 8.33 -2.64
C LYS A 138 0.35 9.44 -1.67
N THR A 139 0.70 10.69 -1.97
CA THR A 139 0.50 11.83 -1.05
C THR A 139 -0.96 12.22 -0.85
N GLY A 140 -1.86 11.81 -1.75
CA GLY A 140 -3.30 12.03 -1.64
C GLY A 140 -3.95 11.28 -0.47
N TRP A 141 -3.30 10.25 0.06
CA TRP A 141 -3.82 9.51 1.22
C TRP A 141 -3.87 10.41 2.45
N LYS A 142 -5.04 10.53 3.10
CA LYS A 142 -5.24 11.35 4.32
C LYS A 142 -4.23 11.03 5.43
N SER A 143 -3.79 9.78 5.52
CA SER A 143 -2.79 9.33 6.49
C SER A 143 -1.39 9.86 6.20
N TRP A 144 -1.04 10.16 4.95
CA TRP A 144 0.28 10.67 4.57
C TRP A 144 0.60 11.98 5.30
N ARG A 145 -0.35 12.92 5.38
CA ARG A 145 -0.16 14.18 6.12
C ARG A 145 0.24 13.96 7.58
N LYS A 146 -0.29 12.91 8.22
CA LYS A 146 0.09 12.53 9.59
C LYS A 146 1.51 11.98 9.62
N TRP A 147 1.84 11.05 8.72
CA TRP A 147 3.16 10.40 8.66
C TRP A 147 4.29 11.33 8.24
N ARG A 148 4.01 12.30 7.37
CA ARG A 148 4.91 13.36 6.92
C ARG A 148 5.36 14.27 8.06
N ARG A 149 4.41 14.65 8.94
CA ARG A 149 4.66 15.52 10.11
C ARG A 149 5.26 14.77 11.30
N PHE A 150 5.16 13.44 11.32
CA PHE A 150 5.67 12.64 12.42
C PHE A 150 7.21 12.68 12.44
N ASN A 151 7.77 13.35 13.43
CA ASN A 151 9.20 13.43 13.71
C ASN A 151 9.54 12.61 14.97
N SER A 152 10.32 11.54 14.79
CA SER A 152 10.78 10.70 15.90
C SER A 152 11.77 11.42 16.83
N LYS A 153 12.45 12.48 16.35
CA LYS A 153 13.43 13.25 17.16
C LYS A 153 12.77 14.19 18.18
N ASN A 154 11.52 14.60 17.97
CA ASN A 154 10.76 15.45 18.91
C ASN A 154 9.84 14.65 19.86
N THR A 155 9.79 13.33 19.74
CA THR A 155 9.12 12.43 20.69
C THR A 155 10.19 11.81 21.59
N ARG A 156 10.38 12.41 22.77
CA ARG A 156 11.46 12.17 23.76
C ARG A 156 11.68 10.73 24.27
N CYS A 157 11.17 9.65 23.66
CA CYS A 157 11.27 8.34 24.34
C CYS A 157 11.69 7.10 23.52
N CYS A 158 11.56 6.98 22.18
CA CYS A 158 11.86 5.66 21.54
C CYS A 158 12.39 5.67 20.08
N ALA A 159 13.06 6.73 19.60
CA ALA A 159 13.47 6.81 18.19
C ALA A 159 14.63 5.87 17.77
N THR A 160 15.35 5.28 18.72
CA THR A 160 16.49 4.37 18.49
C THR A 160 16.15 2.89 18.71
N CYS A 161 14.91 2.57 19.12
CA CYS A 161 14.50 1.18 19.30
C CYS A 161 14.37 0.49 17.93
N TYR A 162 15.12 -0.60 17.72
CA TYR A 162 15.04 -1.45 16.52
C TYR A 162 13.58 -1.83 16.16
N TRP A 163 12.73 -1.99 17.18
CA TRP A 163 11.31 -2.29 17.01
C TRP A 163 10.51 -1.11 16.40
N LEU A 164 10.84 0.13 16.73
CA LEU A 164 10.20 1.31 16.12
C LEU A 164 10.63 1.50 14.65
N ILE A 165 11.86 1.07 14.34
CA ILE A 165 12.45 1.10 13.00
C ILE A 165 11.84 0.01 12.09
N THR A 166 11.46 -1.14 12.66
CA THR A 166 10.98 -2.32 11.90
C THR A 166 9.48 -2.53 11.98
N SER A 167 8.83 -2.18 13.09
CA SER A 167 7.46 -2.62 13.46
C SER A 167 6.51 -1.47 13.83
N GLY A 168 7.01 -0.25 14.07
CA GLY A 168 6.20 0.95 14.28
C GLY A 168 6.21 1.50 15.71
N PRO A 169 5.52 2.63 15.96
CA PRO A 169 5.54 3.26 17.27
C PRO A 169 4.97 2.34 18.35
N HIS A 170 5.65 2.27 19.50
CA HIS A 170 5.05 1.74 20.71
C HIS A 170 3.76 2.50 21.01
N VAL A 171 2.67 1.77 21.25
CA VAL A 171 1.41 2.35 21.71
C VAL A 171 1.69 3.03 23.05
N GLY A 172 1.70 4.37 23.04
CA GLY A 172 2.07 5.20 24.18
C GLY A 172 3.13 6.26 23.88
N CYS A 173 4.06 6.04 22.95
CA CYS A 173 5.12 7.03 22.68
C CYS A 173 4.63 8.19 21.78
N GLY A 174 3.65 7.92 20.90
CA GLY A 174 3.05 8.92 19.99
C GLY A 174 1.96 9.82 20.60
N TYR A 175 1.41 9.45 21.76
CA TYR A 175 0.30 10.14 22.43
C TYR A 175 0.65 10.56 23.87
N GLY A 176 1.93 10.88 24.13
CA GLY A 176 2.37 11.37 25.43
C GLY A 176 2.14 10.39 26.60
N GLY A 177 2.15 9.09 26.33
CA GLY A 177 1.91 8.03 27.32
C GLY A 177 0.45 7.63 27.51
N LYS A 178 -0.50 8.20 26.75
CA LYS A 178 -1.93 7.89 26.94
C LYS A 178 -2.35 6.62 26.20
N TYR A 179 -2.89 5.68 26.97
CA TYR A 179 -3.54 4.46 26.50
C TYR A 179 -4.87 4.77 25.80
N HIS A 180 -5.24 3.97 24.80
CA HIS A 180 -6.55 4.07 24.14
C HIS A 180 -7.38 2.81 24.45
N GLY A 181 -8.59 3.01 24.98
CA GLY A 181 -9.46 1.94 25.51
C GLY A 181 -10.00 0.92 24.50
N TRP A 182 -9.81 1.15 23.19
CA TRP A 182 -10.24 0.22 22.14
C TRP A 182 -9.23 -0.92 21.87
N MET A 183 -8.11 -0.96 22.59
CA MET A 183 -7.05 -1.97 22.42
C MET A 183 -7.12 -3.04 23.52
N LYS A 184 -6.86 -4.31 23.18
CA LYS A 184 -6.78 -5.39 24.18
C LYS A 184 -5.51 -5.24 25.01
N ARG A 185 -5.61 -5.41 26.34
CA ARG A 185 -4.49 -5.23 27.29
C ARG A 185 -3.29 -6.12 27.00
N GLU A 186 -3.53 -7.32 26.47
CA GLU A 186 -2.48 -8.30 26.14
C GLU A 186 -1.55 -7.83 25.01
N LEU A 187 -1.97 -6.88 24.19
CA LEU A 187 -1.17 -6.30 23.10
C LEU A 187 -0.34 -5.08 23.56
N ILE A 188 -0.47 -4.67 24.83
CA ILE A 188 0.28 -3.58 25.43
C ILE A 188 1.61 -4.14 25.94
N TYR A 189 2.72 -3.77 25.31
CA TYR A 189 4.03 -4.02 25.89
C TYR A 189 4.26 -3.02 27.03
N ILE A 190 4.53 -3.53 28.24
CA ILE A 190 4.69 -2.71 29.45
C ILE A 190 5.92 -1.79 29.26
N PRO A 191 5.79 -0.46 29.38
CA PRO A 191 6.90 0.47 29.12
C PRO A 191 8.14 0.26 30.02
N THR A 192 7.99 -0.40 31.16
CA THR A 192 9.04 -0.60 32.18
C THR A 192 10.12 -1.60 31.81
N SER A 193 9.91 -2.44 30.78
CA SER A 193 10.96 -3.33 30.25
C SER A 193 11.86 -2.65 29.22
N CYS A 194 11.62 -1.37 28.90
CA CYS A 194 12.53 -0.58 28.07
C CYS A 194 13.62 0.05 28.96
N PRO A 195 14.92 -0.27 28.76
CA PRO A 195 16.02 0.24 29.59
C PRO A 195 16.15 1.76 29.62
N ASN A 196 15.52 2.45 28.66
CA ASN A 196 15.62 3.90 28.44
C ASN A 196 14.31 4.66 28.73
N TRP A 197 13.29 4.01 29.29
CA TRP A 197 12.04 4.70 29.65
C TRP A 197 12.25 5.60 30.87
N ARG A 198 11.80 6.86 30.79
CA ARG A 198 11.68 7.76 31.94
C ARG A 198 10.26 8.30 32.02
N PRO A 199 9.63 8.31 33.22
CA PRO A 199 8.31 8.90 33.40
C PRO A 199 8.37 10.41 33.12
N LYS A 200 7.29 10.98 32.57
CA LYS A 200 7.10 12.43 32.59
C LYS A 200 6.72 12.83 34.01
N GLU A 201 7.49 13.73 34.61
CA GLU A 201 7.08 14.40 35.84
C GLU A 201 5.81 15.21 35.56
N LYS A 202 4.82 15.06 36.43
CA LYS A 202 3.55 15.79 36.34
C LYS A 202 3.82 17.22 36.81
N SER A 203 3.63 18.19 35.90
CA SER A 203 3.45 19.60 36.24
C SER A 203 2.05 19.83 36.79
#